data_AF-A0A2T0SUZ1-F1
#
_entry.id   AF-A0A2T0SUZ1-F1
#
_cell.length_a   1.000
_cell.length_b   1.000
_cell.length_c   1.000
_cell.angle_alpha   90.00
_cell.angle_beta   90.00
_cell.angle_gamma   90.00
#
_symmetry.space_group_name_H-M   'P 1'
#
loop_
_entity.id
_entity.type
_entity.pdbx_description
1 polymer ?
#
loop_
_entity_poly.entity_id
_entity_poly.type
_entity_poly.pdbx_seq_one_letter_code
_entity_poly.pdbx_strand_id
1 'polypeptide(L)'
;MNTEVVTRTGTLPGDLVTAVHTTEALEIAVEQVLAAVRPAVLTDPLSGALRAEESLRTALSGADHGTGGALGQAMACAEAACEHLRYCELQEARLLLVAARGQLVRAHAQRS
;
A
#
# COMPACT_ATOMS: atom_id res chain seq x y z
N MET A 1 -48.70 -14.37 25.13
CA MET A 1 -48.08 -14.72 23.83
C MET A 1 -47.97 -13.44 23.03
N ASN A 2 -46.76 -13.11 22.56
CA ASN A 2 -46.31 -11.93 21.77
C ASN A 2 -45.33 -11.01 22.50
N THR A 3 -44.04 -11.23 22.24
CA THR A 3 -43.01 -10.18 22.18
C THR A 3 -42.09 -10.54 21.02
N GLU A 4 -42.30 -9.90 19.87
CA GLU A 4 -41.40 -9.97 18.73
C GLU A 4 -40.13 -9.21 19.06
N VAL A 5 -39.01 -9.92 19.06
CA VAL A 5 -37.68 -9.33 19.09
C VAL A 5 -37.23 -9.19 17.64
N VAL A 6 -37.47 -8.03 17.05
CA VAL A 6 -36.87 -7.63 15.78
C VAL A 6 -35.50 -7.02 16.09
N THR A 7 -34.47 -7.85 16.15
CA THR A 7 -33.08 -7.37 16.16
C THR A 7 -32.67 -7.09 14.73
N ARG A 8 -32.75 -5.82 14.36
CA ARG A 8 -32.24 -5.23 13.12
C ARG A 8 -30.74 -5.50 13.01
N THR A 9 -30.35 -6.53 12.27
CA THR A 9 -28.96 -6.76 11.89
C THR A 9 -28.61 -5.78 10.77
N GLY A 10 -28.00 -4.65 11.15
CA GLY A 10 -27.37 -3.75 10.18
C GLY A 10 -26.14 -4.44 9.60
N THR A 11 -26.21 -4.84 8.33
CA THR A 11 -25.05 -5.27 7.57
C THR A 11 -24.16 -4.05 7.32
N LEU A 12 -23.05 -3.94 8.05
CA LEU A 12 -21.95 -3.09 7.63
C LEU A 12 -21.36 -3.67 6.33
N PRO A 13 -21.04 -2.86 5.31
CA PRO A 13 -20.52 -3.38 4.05
C PRO A 13 -19.13 -3.97 4.30
N GLY A 14 -18.99 -5.29 4.18
CA GLY A 14 -17.72 -5.99 4.35
C GLY A 14 -16.62 -5.45 3.42
N ASP A 15 -17.00 -5.00 2.22
CA ASP A 15 -16.09 -4.44 1.22
C ASP A 15 -15.38 -3.16 1.70
N LEU A 16 -16.08 -2.29 2.46
CA LEU A 16 -15.47 -1.05 2.97
C LEU A 16 -14.42 -1.35 4.04
N VAL A 17 -14.69 -2.33 4.91
CA VAL A 17 -13.77 -2.72 5.99
C VAL A 17 -12.52 -3.37 5.38
N THR A 18 -12.69 -4.27 4.42
CA THR A 18 -11.56 -4.92 3.73
C THR A 18 -10.71 -3.91 2.95
N ALA A 19 -11.31 -2.95 2.24
CA ALA A 19 -10.58 -1.94 1.47
C ALA A 19 -9.78 -0.94 2.33
N VAL A 20 -10.26 -0.62 3.53
CA VAL A 20 -9.54 0.23 4.49
C VAL A 20 -8.26 -0.48 4.95
N HIS A 21 -8.38 -1.75 5.36
CA HIS A 21 -7.24 -2.53 5.84
C HIS A 21 -6.15 -2.75 4.78
N THR A 22 -6.53 -2.91 3.50
CA THR A 22 -5.56 -3.12 2.42
C THR A 22 -4.81 -1.85 2.05
N THR A 23 -5.45 -0.68 2.16
CA THR A 23 -4.77 0.60 1.92
C THR A 23 -3.79 0.94 3.04
N GLU A 24 -4.16 0.71 4.30
CA GLU A 24 -3.27 0.87 5.45
C GLU A 24 -2.04 -0.06 5.35
N ALA A 25 -2.25 -1.30 4.90
CA ALA A 25 -1.15 -2.24 4.66
C ALA A 25 -0.18 -1.73 3.59
N LEU A 26 -0.68 -1.12 2.51
CA LEU A 26 0.15 -0.52 1.47
C LEU A 26 0.92 0.71 1.99
N GLU A 27 0.28 1.57 2.79
CA GLU A 27 0.93 2.71 3.45
C GLU A 27 2.11 2.27 4.33
N ILE A 28 1.88 1.26 5.17
CA ILE A 28 2.92 0.69 6.03
C ILE A 28 4.07 0.11 5.21
N ALA A 29 3.75 -0.66 4.16
CA ALA A 29 4.76 -1.27 3.30
C ALA A 29 5.62 -0.20 2.60
N VAL A 30 5.01 0.86 2.06
CA VAL A 30 5.74 1.97 1.42
C VAL A 30 6.71 2.64 2.39
N GLU A 31 6.29 2.92 3.63
CA GLU A 31 7.17 3.53 4.64
C GLU A 31 8.31 2.60 5.07
N GLN A 32 8.03 1.32 5.26
CA GLN A 32 9.04 0.33 5.60
C GLN A 32 10.08 0.20 4.50
N VAL A 33 9.65 0.13 3.24
CA VAL A 33 10.53 0.04 2.09
C VAL A 33 11.36 1.30 1.96
N LEU A 34 10.76 2.50 2.06
CA LEU A 34 11.49 3.78 2.06
C LEU A 34 12.60 3.82 3.10
N ALA A 35 12.36 3.27 4.29
CA ALA A 35 13.36 3.20 5.36
C ALA A 35 14.47 2.18 5.05
N ALA A 36 14.10 1.02 4.48
CA ALA A 36 15.00 -0.09 4.18
C ALA A 36 15.96 0.21 3.03
N VAL A 37 15.53 0.97 2.01
CA VAL A 37 16.33 1.24 0.80
C VAL A 37 17.20 2.50 0.92
N ARG A 38 17.36 3.04 2.13
CA ARG A 38 18.25 4.18 2.37
C ARG A 38 19.70 3.73 2.20
N PRO A 39 20.53 4.46 1.41
CA PRO A 39 21.92 4.08 1.16
C PRO A 39 22.74 3.83 2.44
N ALA A 40 22.51 4.62 3.49
CA ALA A 40 23.23 4.50 4.76
C ALA A 40 22.87 3.25 5.59
N VAL A 41 21.81 2.52 5.22
CA VAL A 41 21.27 1.37 5.97
C VAL A 41 21.63 0.04 5.30
N LEU A 42 22.04 0.07 4.03
CA LEU A 42 22.26 -1.14 3.24
C LEU A 42 23.70 -1.65 3.37
N THR A 43 23.89 -2.74 4.09
CA THR A 43 25.15 -3.51 4.10
C THR A 43 25.31 -4.34 2.81
N ASP A 44 24.21 -4.87 2.29
CA ASP A 44 24.10 -5.55 0.99
C ASP A 44 22.94 -4.94 0.19
N PRO A 45 23.22 -4.06 -0.78
CA PRO A 45 22.19 -3.37 -1.54
C PRO A 45 21.28 -4.29 -2.35
N LEU A 46 21.83 -5.37 -2.93
CA LEU A 46 21.07 -6.26 -3.80
C LEU A 46 20.07 -7.09 -3.00
N SER A 47 20.54 -7.79 -1.95
CA SER A 47 19.64 -8.57 -1.09
C SER A 47 18.63 -7.67 -0.37
N GLY A 48 19.03 -6.45 0.01
CA GLY A 48 18.12 -5.47 0.59
C GLY A 48 17.03 -5.04 -0.38
N ALA A 49 17.38 -4.75 -1.63
CA ALA A 49 16.43 -4.36 -2.67
C ALA A 49 15.43 -5.47 -3.00
N LEU A 50 15.88 -6.72 -3.11
CA LEU A 50 15.01 -7.87 -3.39
C LEU A 50 14.01 -8.15 -2.24
N ARG A 51 14.44 -8.04 -0.98
CA ARG A 51 13.52 -8.17 0.17
C ARG A 51 12.50 -7.03 0.21
N ALA A 52 12.95 -5.82 -0.10
CA ALA A 52 12.07 -4.65 -0.20
C ALA A 52 11.03 -4.82 -1.33
N GLU A 53 11.46 -5.30 -2.50
CA GLU A 53 10.58 -5.63 -3.63
C GLU A 53 9.54 -6.67 -3.22
N GLU A 54 9.95 -7.79 -2.60
CA GLU A 54 9.05 -8.86 -2.18
C GLU A 54 8.00 -8.38 -1.18
N SER A 55 8.43 -7.58 -0.19
CA SER A 55 7.53 -6.97 0.81
C SER A 55 6.51 -6.04 0.15
N LEU A 56 6.95 -5.17 -0.76
CA LEU A 56 6.07 -4.24 -1.47
C LEU A 56 5.08 -4.96 -2.38
N ARG A 57 5.55 -5.97 -3.13
CA ARG A 57 4.70 -6.79 -4.01
C ARG A 57 3.64 -7.54 -3.22
N THR A 58 3.98 -8.04 -2.04
CA THR A 58 3.01 -8.71 -1.14
C THR A 58 1.89 -7.75 -0.76
N ALA A 59 2.22 -6.52 -0.36
CA ALA A 59 1.22 -5.51 -0.02
C ALA A 59 0.34 -5.13 -1.23
N LEU A 60 0.95 -4.97 -2.41
CA LEU A 60 0.22 -4.67 -3.65
C LEU A 60 -0.74 -5.78 -4.07
N SER A 61 -0.36 -7.05 -3.87
CA SER A 61 -1.22 -8.19 -4.20
C SER A 61 -2.52 -8.24 -3.38
N GLY A 62 -2.50 -7.67 -2.18
CA GLY A 62 -3.68 -7.54 -1.31
C GLY A 62 -4.45 -6.23 -1.52
N ALA A 63 -3.91 -5.27 -2.25
CA ALA A 63 -4.55 -3.98 -2.48
C ALA A 63 -5.64 -4.09 -3.55
N ASP A 64 -6.80 -3.51 -3.26
CA ASP A 64 -7.87 -3.42 -4.25
C ASP A 64 -7.48 -2.39 -5.32
N HIS A 65 -7.47 -2.82 -6.58
CA HIS A 65 -7.08 -1.99 -7.72
C HIS A 65 -8.25 -1.07 -8.08
N GLY A 66 -8.57 -0.15 -7.18
CA GLY A 66 -9.63 0.83 -7.37
C GLY A 66 -9.43 1.56 -8.70
N THR A 67 -10.49 1.60 -9.51
CA THR A 67 -10.43 2.18 -10.85
C THR A 67 -10.39 3.71 -10.79
N GLY A 68 -9.18 4.26 -10.79
CA GLY A 68 -8.90 5.67 -11.00
C GLY A 68 -8.92 6.53 -9.72
N GLY A 69 -8.04 7.52 -9.67
CA GLY A 69 -7.89 8.44 -8.54
C GLY A 69 -6.53 8.32 -7.84
N ALA A 70 -6.43 8.89 -6.64
CA ALA A 70 -5.18 8.94 -5.90
C ALA A 70 -4.67 7.54 -5.50
N LEU A 71 -5.56 6.63 -5.09
CA LEU A 71 -5.16 5.26 -4.74
C LEU A 71 -4.57 4.50 -5.94
N GLY A 72 -5.21 4.56 -7.11
CA GLY A 72 -4.67 3.94 -8.33
C GLY A 72 -3.31 4.53 -8.75
N GLN A 73 -3.12 5.85 -8.59
CA GLN A 73 -1.82 6.49 -8.81
C GLN A 73 -0.76 6.03 -7.81
N ALA A 74 -1.13 5.85 -6.54
CA ALA A 74 -0.23 5.30 -5.53
C ALA A 74 0.25 3.90 -5.88
N MET A 75 -0.69 3.03 -6.27
CA MET A 75 -0.39 1.65 -6.68
C MET A 75 0.51 1.61 -7.90
N ALA A 76 0.20 2.38 -8.95
CA ALA A 76 1.03 2.46 -10.14
C ALA A 76 2.47 2.93 -9.83
N CYS A 77 2.64 3.92 -8.95
CA CYS A 77 3.96 4.34 -8.49
C CYS A 77 4.68 3.25 -7.70
N ALA A 78 3.98 2.53 -6.82
CA ALA A 78 4.56 1.44 -6.04
C ALA A 78 4.93 0.22 -6.91
N GLU A 79 4.12 -0.12 -7.92
CA GLU A 79 4.44 -1.14 -8.92
C GLU A 79 5.68 -0.78 -9.73
N ALA A 80 5.78 0.47 -10.20
CA ALA A 80 6.98 0.95 -10.87
C ALA A 80 8.21 0.89 -9.95
N ALA A 81 8.05 1.23 -8.67
CA ALA A 81 9.13 1.10 -7.70
C ALA A 81 9.59 -0.35 -7.53
N CYS A 82 8.69 -1.34 -7.54
CA CYS A 82 9.07 -2.76 -7.52
C CYS A 82 10.02 -3.12 -8.68
N GLU A 83 9.78 -2.60 -9.89
CA GLU A 83 10.64 -2.85 -11.04
C GLU A 83 12.05 -2.28 -10.82
N HIS A 84 12.15 -1.03 -10.36
CA HIS A 84 13.44 -0.42 -10.05
C HIS A 84 14.17 -1.13 -8.90
N LEU A 85 13.46 -1.63 -7.88
CA LEU A 85 14.06 -2.43 -6.80
C LEU A 85 14.65 -3.74 -7.33
N ARG A 86 13.96 -4.42 -8.24
CA ARG A 86 14.45 -5.65 -8.88
C ARG A 86 15.77 -5.43 -9.63
N TYR A 87 16.00 -4.23 -10.17
CA TYR A 87 17.25 -3.87 -10.85
C TYR A 87 18.25 -3.10 -9.96
N CYS A 88 17.99 -3.00 -8.65
CA CYS A 88 18.82 -2.27 -7.70
C CYS A 88 18.98 -0.76 -8.04
N GLU A 89 18.02 -0.19 -8.76
CA GLU A 89 17.90 1.23 -9.12
C GLU A 89 17.27 2.01 -7.94
N LEU A 90 18.02 2.08 -6.83
CA LEU A 90 17.49 2.51 -5.53
C LEU A 90 17.02 3.97 -5.52
N GLN A 91 17.62 4.84 -6.34
CA GLN A 91 17.28 6.25 -6.36
C GLN A 91 15.93 6.47 -7.04
N GLU A 92 15.69 5.79 -8.17
CA GLU A 92 14.47 5.76 -8.95
C GLU A 92 13.33 5.14 -8.14
N ALA A 93 13.59 3.98 -7.52
CA ALA A 93 12.64 3.32 -6.63
C ALA A 93 12.18 4.26 -5.50
N ARG A 94 13.12 4.98 -4.86
CA ARG A 94 12.79 5.94 -3.78
C ARG A 94 11.95 7.10 -4.27
N LEU A 95 12.22 7.65 -5.45
CA LEU A 95 11.45 8.74 -6.02
C LEU A 95 9.98 8.32 -6.22
N LEU A 96 9.78 7.12 -6.78
CA LEU A 96 8.44 6.57 -7.01
C LEU A 96 7.72 6.24 -5.70
N LEU A 97 8.41 5.71 -4.70
CA LEU A 97 7.84 5.45 -3.37
C LEU A 97 7.41 6.74 -2.65
N VAL A 98 8.19 7.82 -2.78
CA VAL A 98 7.79 9.14 -2.25
C VAL A 98 6.54 9.66 -2.97
N ALA A 99 6.46 9.48 -4.29
CA ALA A 99 5.26 9.83 -5.05
C ALA A 99 4.06 8.98 -4.61
N ALA A 100 4.24 7.66 -4.45
CA ALA A 100 3.21 6.74 -3.97
C ALA A 100 2.66 7.19 -2.61
N ARG A 101 3.54 7.49 -1.65
CA ARG A 101 3.17 8.03 -0.34
C ARG A 101 2.34 9.31 -0.45
N GLY A 102 2.75 10.26 -1.29
CA GLY A 102 1.98 11.50 -1.50
C GLY A 102 0.57 11.23 -2.01
N GLN A 103 0.40 10.23 -2.87
CA GLN A 103 -0.90 9.82 -3.37
C GLN A 103 -1.73 9.07 -2.31
N LEU A 104 -1.12 8.24 -1.46
CA LEU A 104 -1.80 7.57 -0.35
C LEU A 104 -2.38 8.58 0.64
N VAL A 105 -1.63 9.62 1.00
CA VAL A 105 -2.13 10.72 1.86
C VAL A 105 -3.35 11.40 1.24
N ARG A 106 -3.32 11.64 -0.08
CA ARG A 106 -4.45 12.22 -0.81
C ARG A 106 -5.66 11.28 -0.83
N ALA A 107 -5.43 9.98 -1.05
CA ALA A 107 -6.48 8.97 -1.03
C ALA A 107 -7.12 8.85 0.37
N HIS A 108 -6.33 8.96 1.43
CA HIS A 108 -6.82 9.00 2.80
C HIS A 108 -7.71 10.23 3.05
N ALA A 109 -7.26 11.42 2.65
CA ALA A 109 -8.02 12.67 2.80
C ALA A 109 -9.34 12.70 2.00
N GLN A 110 -9.46 11.89 0.95
CA GLN A 110 -10.69 11.75 0.16
C GLN A 110 -11.72 10.81 0.80
N ARG A 111 -11.32 10.02 1.80
CA ARG A 111 -12.17 9.05 2.51
C ARG A 111 -12.61 9.53 3.90
N SER A 112 -11.92 10.52 4.47
CA SER A 112 -12.21 11.16 5.76
C SER A 112 -13.25 12.27 5.64
#